data_AF-A0A7V0S3Z6-F1
#
_entry.id   AF-A0A7V0S3Z6-F1
#
_cell.length_a   1.000
_cell.length_b   1.000
_cell.length_c   1.000
_cell.angle_alpha   90.00
_cell.angle_beta   90.00
_cell.angle_gamma   90.00
#
_symmetry.space_group_name_H-M   'P 1'
#
loop_
_entity.id
_entity.type
_entity.pdbx_description
1 polymer ?
#
loop_
_entity_poly.entity_id
_entity_poly.type
_entity_poly.pdbx_seq_one_letter_code
_entity_poly.pdbx_strand_id
1 'polypeptide(L)'
;MTEKYLTGMLLLSLLLLTTCDDTDNEPVSFQEQILPIFMTRCISCHSSDASFGNLDLSSYESLMSGNNDHPDNLVVPGYPDQSLLYEAVANNEQTVLDYRMPKDGPYLSEVDIQSIYDWIYQGAKDN
;
A
#
# COMPACT_ATOMS: atom_id res chain seq x y z
N MET A 1 -30.81 33.86 55.07
CA MET A 1 -30.66 32.43 55.41
C MET A 1 -31.58 31.66 54.47
N THR A 2 -31.16 31.42 53.23
CA THR A 2 -30.55 30.17 52.70
C THR A 2 -31.54 29.04 52.39
N GLU A 3 -31.53 28.63 51.11
CA GLU A 3 -31.81 27.29 50.55
C GLU A 3 -33.26 26.98 50.10
N LYS A 4 -33.46 26.76 48.79
CA LYS A 4 -33.52 25.39 48.20
C LYS A 4 -33.78 25.42 46.68
N TYR A 5 -33.12 24.47 46.03
CA TYR A 5 -32.87 24.22 44.61
C TYR A 5 -34.10 23.89 43.74
N LEU A 6 -33.80 23.58 42.46
CA LEU A 6 -34.52 22.69 41.54
C LEU A 6 -35.64 23.39 40.74
N THR A 7 -35.72 23.33 39.40
CA THR A 7 -35.14 22.44 38.39
C THR A 7 -35.50 23.03 37.02
N GLY A 8 -34.74 22.69 35.96
CA GLY A 8 -35.28 22.77 34.59
C GLY A 8 -34.41 23.48 33.54
N MET A 9 -33.09 23.24 33.52
CA MET A 9 -32.33 23.46 32.28
C MET A 9 -32.75 22.38 31.29
N LEU A 10 -33.62 22.76 30.34
CA LEU A 10 -33.99 21.98 29.17
C LEU A 10 -32.73 21.83 28.29
N LEU A 11 -31.94 20.80 28.57
CA LEU A 11 -30.82 20.39 27.72
C LEU A 11 -31.42 19.82 26.42
N LEU A 12 -31.47 20.65 25.39
CA LEU A 12 -31.70 20.23 24.02
C LEU A 12 -30.48 19.40 23.61
N SER A 13 -30.55 18.09 23.86
CA SER A 13 -29.54 17.12 23.43
C SER A 13 -29.54 17.09 21.91
N LEU A 14 -28.65 17.88 21.32
CA LEU A 14 -28.25 17.75 19.93
C LEU A 14 -27.56 16.39 19.82
N LEU A 15 -28.29 15.38 19.31
CA LEU A 15 -27.68 14.14 18.82
C LEU A 15 -26.74 14.57 17.70
N LEU A 16 -25.46 14.71 18.04
CA LEU A 16 -24.39 14.62 17.06
C LEU A 16 -24.47 13.19 16.53
N LEU A 17 -25.12 13.04 15.38
CA LEU A 17 -24.95 11.87 14.52
C LEU A 17 -23.48 11.87 14.13
N THR A 18 -22.65 11.23 14.95
CA THR A 18 -21.31 10.83 14.57
C THR A 18 -21.51 9.82 13.45
N THR A 19 -21.45 10.31 12.21
CA THR A 19 -21.22 9.43 11.07
C THR A 19 -19.86 8.81 11.33
N CYS A 20 -19.82 7.50 11.61
CA CYS A 20 -18.62 6.75 11.31
C CYS A 20 -18.42 6.93 9.81
N ASP A 21 -17.41 7.71 9.45
CA ASP A 21 -16.87 7.67 8.11
C ASP A 21 -16.19 6.30 8.03
N ASP A 22 -16.97 5.28 7.69
CA ASP A 22 -16.44 4.00 7.24
C ASP A 22 -15.70 4.32 5.95
N THR A 23 -14.43 4.74 6.10
CA THR A 23 -13.42 4.58 5.06
C THR A 23 -13.10 3.09 4.97
N ASP A 24 -14.14 2.30 4.70
CA ASP A 24 -14.06 0.89 4.35
C ASP A 24 -13.42 0.83 2.97
N ASN A 25 -12.09 0.83 3.00
CA ASN A 25 -11.23 0.15 2.04
C ASN A 25 -11.59 0.41 0.56
N GLU A 26 -11.62 1.69 0.17
CA GLU A 26 -11.74 2.06 -1.25
C GLU A 26 -10.71 1.27 -2.07
N PRO A 27 -11.12 0.69 -3.22
CA PRO A 27 -10.21 -0.10 -4.03
C PRO A 27 -8.98 0.72 -4.44
N VAL A 28 -7.79 0.22 -4.13
CA VAL A 28 -6.55 0.82 -4.63
C VAL A 28 -6.46 0.55 -6.12
N SER A 29 -6.39 1.61 -6.92
CA SER A 29 -6.22 1.50 -8.38
C SER A 29 -4.77 1.20 -8.74
N PHE A 30 -4.56 0.14 -9.52
CA PHE A 30 -3.24 -0.11 -10.08
C PHE A 30 -2.79 1.04 -10.97
N GLN A 31 -3.67 1.49 -11.87
CA GLN A 31 -3.31 2.48 -12.90
C GLN A 31 -3.05 3.87 -12.30
N GLU A 32 -3.81 4.27 -11.29
CA GLU A 32 -3.75 5.62 -10.72
C GLU A 32 -2.81 5.73 -9.51
N GLN A 33 -2.62 4.65 -8.74
CA GLN A 33 -1.87 4.71 -7.48
C GLN A 33 -0.60 3.87 -7.51
N ILE A 34 -0.62 2.65 -8.06
CA ILE A 34 0.52 1.73 -7.98
C ILE A 34 1.53 1.94 -9.11
N LEU A 35 1.07 1.98 -10.36
CA LEU A 35 1.94 2.14 -11.51
C LEU A 35 2.80 3.42 -11.43
N PRO A 36 2.28 4.59 -11.00
CA PRO A 36 3.10 5.79 -10.86
C PRO A 36 4.26 5.64 -9.86
N ILE A 37 4.10 4.83 -8.82
CA ILE A 37 5.18 4.51 -7.87
C ILE A 37 6.31 3.80 -8.60
N PHE A 38 6.01 2.74 -9.37
CA PHE A 38 7.03 1.98 -10.10
C PHE A 38 7.68 2.80 -11.21
N MET A 39 6.90 3.58 -11.96
CA MET A 39 7.40 4.50 -12.99
C MET A 39 8.40 5.51 -12.43
N THR A 40 8.21 5.95 -11.20
CA THR A 40 9.07 6.96 -10.57
C THR A 40 10.26 6.34 -9.84
N ARG A 41 10.10 5.16 -9.25
CA ARG A 41 11.06 4.60 -8.28
C ARG A 41 11.82 3.37 -8.76
N CYS A 42 11.33 2.67 -9.78
CA CYS A 42 11.77 1.29 -10.06
C CYS A 42 12.26 1.07 -11.50
N ILE A 43 11.60 1.64 -12.50
CA ILE A 43 11.82 1.27 -13.91
C ILE A 43 13.23 1.62 -14.46
N SER A 44 13.98 2.51 -13.78
CA SER A 44 15.36 2.82 -14.18
C SER A 44 16.28 1.60 -14.11
N CYS A 45 15.93 0.60 -13.29
CA CYS A 45 16.68 -0.65 -13.13
C CYS A 45 15.81 -1.91 -13.33
N HIS A 46 14.48 -1.80 -13.33
CA HIS A 46 13.54 -2.91 -13.49
C HIS A 46 12.51 -2.63 -14.59
N SER A 47 12.97 -2.63 -15.82
CA SER A 47 12.17 -2.49 -17.05
C SER A 47 12.66 -3.46 -18.13
N SER A 48 11.93 -3.55 -19.24
CA SER A 48 12.33 -4.32 -20.43
C SER A 48 13.69 -3.90 -21.01
N ASP A 49 14.02 -2.61 -20.93
CA ASP A 49 15.29 -2.06 -21.44
C ASP A 49 16.42 -2.08 -20.39
N ALA A 50 16.07 -2.20 -19.10
CA ALA A 50 17.02 -2.28 -17.98
C ALA A 50 16.49 -3.29 -16.97
N SER A 51 16.87 -4.57 -17.13
CA SER A 51 16.26 -5.69 -16.41
C SER A 51 17.19 -6.25 -15.33
N PHE A 52 17.57 -5.46 -14.33
CA PHE A 52 18.31 -6.02 -13.19
C PHE A 52 17.45 -7.12 -12.54
N GLY A 53 18.06 -8.30 -12.36
CA GLY A 53 17.34 -9.48 -11.87
C GLY A 53 16.30 -10.02 -12.86
N ASN A 54 16.40 -9.71 -14.16
CA ASN A 54 15.43 -10.11 -15.21
C ASN A 54 13.98 -9.73 -14.86
N LEU A 55 13.80 -8.59 -14.20
CA LEU A 55 12.52 -8.14 -13.68
C LEU A 55 12.05 -6.88 -14.41
N ASP A 56 10.79 -6.88 -14.83
CA ASP A 56 10.14 -5.74 -15.49
C ASP A 56 8.87 -5.32 -14.72
N LEU A 57 8.93 -4.14 -14.11
CA LEU A 57 7.84 -3.54 -13.32
C LEU A 57 7.07 -2.47 -14.09
N SER A 58 7.27 -2.37 -15.41
CA SER A 58 6.72 -1.29 -16.24
C SER A 58 5.26 -1.50 -16.65
N SER A 59 4.72 -2.70 -16.45
CA SER A 59 3.33 -3.03 -16.79
C SER A 59 2.71 -3.97 -15.77
N TYR A 60 1.37 -4.02 -15.72
CA TYR A 60 0.66 -4.99 -14.90
C TYR A 60 1.04 -6.43 -15.27
N GLU A 61 1.02 -6.75 -16.56
CA GLU A 61 1.30 -8.10 -17.06
C GLU A 61 2.71 -8.58 -16.69
N SER A 62 3.72 -7.73 -16.89
CA SER A 62 5.11 -8.07 -16.57
C SER A 62 5.33 -8.19 -15.05
N LEU A 63 4.73 -7.29 -14.27
CA LEU A 63 4.75 -7.33 -12.81
C LEU A 63 4.14 -8.64 -12.29
N MET A 64 2.97 -9.03 -12.79
CA MET A 64 2.29 -10.24 -12.35
C MET A 64 2.94 -11.53 -12.85
N SER A 65 3.75 -11.45 -13.92
CA SER A 65 4.53 -12.59 -14.44
C SER A 65 5.84 -12.84 -13.69
N GLY A 66 6.27 -11.90 -12.83
CA GLY A 66 7.48 -12.05 -12.04
C GLY A 66 8.76 -12.04 -12.86
N ASN A 67 9.75 -12.80 -12.40
CA ASN A 67 10.99 -13.08 -13.13
C ASN A 67 11.29 -14.59 -13.13
N ASN A 68 12.42 -15.00 -13.71
CA ASN A 68 12.79 -16.42 -13.80
C ASN A 68 12.94 -17.12 -12.43
N ASP A 69 13.34 -16.39 -11.39
CA ASP A 69 13.58 -16.94 -10.05
C ASP A 69 12.29 -16.95 -9.20
N HIS A 70 11.38 -16.02 -9.51
CA HIS A 70 10.15 -15.72 -8.76
C HIS A 70 8.95 -15.53 -9.69
N PRO A 71 8.56 -16.55 -10.49
CA PRO A 71 7.50 -16.41 -11.48
C PRO A 71 6.11 -16.25 -10.84
N ASP A 72 5.90 -16.85 -9.67
CA ASP A 72 4.57 -16.93 -9.03
C ASP A 72 4.49 -16.23 -7.67
N ASN A 73 5.61 -15.71 -7.16
CA ASN A 73 5.68 -15.14 -5.81
C ASN A 73 6.25 -13.72 -5.76
N LEU A 74 6.46 -13.06 -6.90
CA LEU A 74 6.76 -11.63 -6.90
C LEU A 74 5.58 -10.86 -6.29
N VAL A 75 4.37 -11.16 -6.74
CA VAL A 75 3.11 -10.68 -6.20
C VAL A 75 2.18 -11.86 -5.98
N VAL A 76 1.72 -12.05 -4.74
CA VAL A 76 0.75 -13.07 -4.35
C VAL A 76 -0.56 -12.38 -3.99
N PRO A 77 -1.55 -12.34 -4.90
CA PRO A 77 -2.83 -11.65 -4.65
C PRO A 77 -3.49 -12.09 -3.34
N GLY A 78 -3.81 -11.13 -2.49
CA GLY A 78 -4.41 -11.34 -1.16
C GLY A 78 -3.40 -11.59 -0.03
N TYR A 79 -2.11 -11.75 -0.33
CA TYR A 79 -1.08 -12.11 0.65
C TYR A 79 0.17 -11.22 0.51
N PRO A 80 0.13 -9.98 1.03
CA PRO A 80 1.27 -9.06 0.99
C PRO A 80 2.53 -9.64 1.64
N ASP A 81 2.39 -10.28 2.79
CA ASP A 81 3.49 -10.90 3.54
C ASP A 81 4.04 -12.18 2.89
N GLN A 82 3.49 -12.62 1.75
CA GLN A 82 4.04 -13.70 0.93
C GLN A 82 4.53 -13.18 -0.44
N SER A 83 4.44 -11.86 -0.65
CA SER A 83 4.79 -11.20 -1.90
C SER A 83 6.17 -10.59 -1.78
N LEU A 84 7.12 -11.11 -2.55
CA LEU A 84 8.50 -10.62 -2.56
C LEU A 84 8.59 -9.11 -2.85
N LEU A 85 7.69 -8.58 -3.68
CA LEU A 85 7.60 -7.15 -3.97
C LEU A 85 7.44 -6.33 -2.69
N TYR A 86 6.49 -6.69 -1.83
CA TYR A 86 6.23 -5.96 -0.59
C TYR A 86 7.40 -6.12 0.39
N GLU A 87 7.89 -7.35 0.56
CA GLU A 87 9.01 -7.64 1.45
C GLU A 87 10.29 -6.86 1.06
N ALA A 88 10.53 -6.65 -0.24
CA ALA A 88 11.70 -5.94 -0.74
C ALA A 88 11.66 -4.42 -0.50
N VAL A 89 10.46 -3.83 -0.47
CA VAL A 89 10.26 -2.37 -0.30
C VAL A 89 9.82 -1.97 1.11
N ALA A 90 9.35 -2.92 1.92
CA ALA A 90 9.04 -2.69 3.31
C ALA A 90 10.31 -2.22 4.03
N ASN A 91 10.21 -1.14 4.81
CA ASN A 91 11.32 -0.56 5.58
C ASN A 91 11.69 -1.43 6.80
N ASN A 92 11.95 -2.72 6.60
CA ASN A 92 12.46 -3.62 7.63
C ASN A 92 13.99 -3.73 7.50
N GLU A 93 14.69 -3.82 8.63
CA GLU A 93 16.16 -4.00 8.64
C GLU A 93 16.58 -5.40 8.14
N GLN A 94 15.60 -6.27 7.89
CA GLN A 94 15.74 -7.65 7.43
C GLN A 94 14.82 -7.85 6.23
N THR A 95 15.17 -7.24 5.11
CA THR A 95 14.56 -7.60 3.83
C THR A 95 14.94 -9.06 3.51
N VAL A 96 14.10 -9.78 2.78
CA VAL A 96 14.46 -11.12 2.26
C VAL A 96 15.66 -11.10 1.31
N LEU A 97 16.00 -9.92 0.82
CA LEU A 97 17.24 -9.62 0.13
C LEU A 97 18.28 -9.15 1.16
N ASP A 98 19.56 -9.46 0.96
CA ASP A 98 20.66 -8.91 1.78
C ASP A 98 20.82 -7.37 1.66
N TYR A 99 19.89 -6.70 0.96
CA TYR A 99 19.86 -5.27 0.70
C TYR A 99 18.42 -4.78 0.48
N ARG A 100 18.16 -3.51 0.78
CA ARG A 100 16.84 -2.88 0.59
C ARG A 100 16.59 -2.39 -0.84
N MET A 101 15.32 -2.26 -1.24
CA MET A 101 14.91 -1.53 -2.44
C MET A 101 14.21 -0.20 -2.08
N PRO A 102 14.38 0.88 -2.89
CA PRO A 102 15.29 1.00 -4.03
C PRO A 102 16.77 1.06 -3.58
N LYS A 103 17.66 0.36 -4.28
CA LYS A 103 19.07 0.23 -3.89
C LYS A 103 19.80 1.58 -3.81
N ASP A 104 19.72 2.37 -4.88
CA ASP A 104 20.48 3.62 -5.05
C ASP A 104 19.60 4.88 -4.91
N GLY A 105 18.45 4.77 -4.24
CA GLY A 105 17.47 5.86 -4.09
C GLY A 105 17.03 6.12 -2.65
N PRO A 106 16.18 7.14 -2.41
CA PRO A 106 15.48 7.27 -1.14
C PRO A 106 14.55 6.07 -0.91
N TYR A 107 14.21 5.81 0.36
CA TYR A 107 13.14 4.87 0.69
C TYR A 107 11.81 5.33 0.06
N LEU A 108 10.92 4.37 -0.19
CA LEU A 108 9.52 4.70 -0.47
C LEU A 108 8.93 5.38 0.77
N SER A 109 7.94 6.26 0.53
CA SER A 109 7.18 6.82 1.64
C SER A 109 6.34 5.73 2.31
N GLU A 110 5.98 5.91 3.57
CA GLU A 110 5.07 4.98 4.27
C GLU A 110 3.73 4.85 3.53
N VAL A 111 3.27 5.94 2.90
CA VAL A 111 2.03 5.96 2.09
C VAL A 111 2.16 5.09 0.84
N ASP A 112 3.30 5.16 0.14
CA ASP A 112 3.54 4.33 -1.05
C ASP A 112 3.64 2.85 -0.67
N ILE A 113 4.35 2.55 0.42
CA ILE A 113 4.49 1.18 0.95
C ILE A 113 3.12 0.63 1.36
N GLN A 114 2.31 1.43 2.05
CA GLN A 114 0.96 1.04 2.45
C GLN A 114 0.06 0.84 1.23
N SER A 115 0.16 1.69 0.21
CA SER A 115 -0.62 1.52 -1.03
C SER A 115 -0.28 0.21 -1.73
N ILE A 116 1.01 -0.16 -1.80
CA ILE A 116 1.44 -1.46 -2.34
C ILE A 116 0.87 -2.60 -1.51
N TYR A 117 0.95 -2.52 -0.18
CA TYR A 117 0.39 -3.53 0.72
C TYR A 117 -1.12 -3.71 0.46
N ASP A 118 -1.88 -2.60 0.47
CA ASP A 118 -3.33 -2.61 0.34
C ASP A 118 -3.76 -3.12 -1.04
N TRP A 119 -3.08 -2.71 -2.10
CA TRP A 119 -3.34 -3.22 -3.44
C TRP A 119 -3.16 -4.74 -3.53
N ILE A 120 -2.06 -5.27 -2.98
CA ILE A 120 -1.84 -6.72 -2.95
C ILE A 120 -2.93 -7.39 -2.10
N TYR A 121 -3.21 -6.86 -0.91
CA TYR A 121 -4.22 -7.39 0.00
C TYR A 121 -5.63 -7.43 -0.63
N GLN A 122 -5.97 -6.42 -1.43
CA GLN A 122 -7.25 -6.34 -2.16
C GLN A 122 -7.29 -7.21 -3.43
N GLY A 123 -6.24 -8.02 -3.67
CA GLY A 123 -6.18 -9.00 -4.75
C GLY A 123 -5.41 -8.55 -5.98
N ALA A 124 -4.56 -7.53 -5.87
CA ALA A 124 -3.64 -7.07 -6.90
C ALA A 124 -4.30 -6.89 -8.28
N LYS A 125 -5.45 -6.20 -8.32
CA LYS A 125 -6.26 -6.07 -9.55
C LYS A 125 -5.64 -5.04 -10.50
N ASP A 126 -5.91 -5.21 -11.79
CA ASP A 126 -5.66 -4.20 -12.82
C ASP A 126 -6.92 -3.34 -13.00
N ASN A 127 -6.98 -2.22 -12.27
CA ASN A 127 -8.16 -1.35 -12.14
C ASN A 127 -7.83 0.14 -12.21
#